data_AF-T0Z6Q8-F1
#
_entry.id   AF-T0Z6Q8-F1
#
_cell.length_a   1.000
_cell.length_b   1.000
_cell.length_c   1.000
_cell.angle_alpha   90.00
_cell.angle_beta   90.00
_cell.angle_gamma   90.00
#
_symmetry.space_group_name_H-M   'P 1'
#
loop_
_entity.id
_entity.type
_entity.pdbx_description
1 polymer ?
#
loop_
_entity_poly.entity_id
_entity_poly.type
_entity_poly.pdbx_seq_one_letter_code
_entity_poly.pdbx_strand_id
1 'polypeptide(L)'
;MARVLGISHPSVGKVLDRATTLNLDAKELEAMSDSEIAKRFYSDAPGRRAVFNKVEPDLVALLKELKAGRGHGLTRYLLWCEYRCEVGVDVAYGYSSFCKKLLRFDESKEISMVLYHVPGEAAMVDYAGQKVPIYDSSSGGV
;
A
#
# COMPACT_ATOMS: atom_id res chain seq x y z
N MET A 1 -29.37 -18.61 -16.75
CA MET A 1 -28.26 -17.66 -16.97
C MET A 1 -27.43 -17.41 -15.72
N ALA A 2 -27.97 -16.83 -14.65
CA ALA A 2 -27.22 -16.50 -13.41
C ALA A 2 -26.40 -17.68 -12.80
N ARG A 3 -27.03 -18.86 -12.68
CA ARG A 3 -26.40 -20.08 -12.14
C ARG A 3 -25.24 -20.61 -12.99
N VAL A 4 -25.26 -20.38 -14.30
CA VAL A 4 -24.23 -20.85 -15.24
C VAL A 4 -23.00 -19.94 -15.22
N LEU A 5 -23.20 -18.63 -15.00
CA LEU A 5 -22.14 -17.63 -14.98
C LEU A 5 -21.54 -17.41 -13.58
N GLY A 6 -22.09 -18.05 -12.54
CA GLY A 6 -21.64 -17.85 -11.15
C GLY A 6 -21.97 -16.45 -10.59
N ILE A 7 -22.95 -15.75 -11.19
CA ILE A 7 -23.31 -14.37 -10.84
C ILE A 7 -24.67 -14.37 -10.14
N SER A 8 -24.87 -13.46 -9.17
CA SER A 8 -26.15 -13.33 -8.47
C SER A 8 -27.28 -12.88 -9.42
N HIS A 9 -28.50 -13.38 -9.21
CA HIS A 9 -29.67 -13.00 -10.02
C HIS A 9 -29.91 -11.48 -10.06
N PRO A 10 -29.81 -10.73 -8.94
CA PRO A 10 -29.93 -9.27 -8.96
C PRO A 10 -28.84 -8.58 -9.79
N SER A 11 -27.62 -9.11 -9.80
CA SER A 11 -26.53 -8.55 -10.60
C SER A 11 -26.80 -8.71 -12.10
N VAL A 12 -27.32 -9.87 -12.52
CA VAL A 12 -27.74 -10.08 -13.93
C VAL A 12 -28.86 -9.12 -14.31
N GLY A 13 -29.86 -8.94 -13.44
CA GLY A 13 -30.94 -7.98 -13.65
C GLY A 13 -30.43 -6.54 -13.85
N LYS A 14 -29.51 -6.07 -13.00
CA LYS A 14 -28.90 -4.74 -13.12
C LYS A 14 -28.17 -4.51 -14.45
N VAL A 15 -27.51 -5.54 -14.98
CA VAL A 15 -26.82 -5.44 -16.28
C VAL A 15 -27.83 -5.37 -17.43
N LEU A 16 -28.89 -6.16 -17.37
CA LEU A 16 -29.97 -6.14 -18.37
C LEU A 16 -30.73 -4.82 -18.35
N ASP A 17 -31.13 -4.31 -17.18
CA ASP A 17 -31.80 -3.02 -17.02
C ASP A 17 -30.95 -1.86 -17.57
N ARG A 18 -29.64 -1.98 -17.46
CA ARG A 18 -28.71 -0.98 -17.99
C ARG A 18 -28.54 -1.08 -19.50
N ALA A 19 -28.52 -2.29 -20.05
CA ALA A 19 -28.52 -2.51 -21.51
C ALA A 19 -29.79 -1.95 -22.16
N THR A 20 -30.96 -2.15 -21.52
CA THR A 20 -32.23 -1.59 -21.99
C THR A 20 -32.27 -0.08 -21.88
N THR A 21 -31.77 0.50 -20.78
CA THR A 21 -31.67 1.97 -20.62
C THR A 21 -30.79 2.62 -21.69
N LEU A 22 -29.72 1.93 -22.11
CA LEU A 22 -28.80 2.40 -23.15
C LEU A 22 -29.29 2.09 -24.58
N ASN A 23 -30.44 1.43 -24.74
CA ASN A 23 -30.98 0.94 -26.01
C ASN A 23 -29.93 0.17 -26.84
N LEU A 24 -29.08 -0.64 -26.20
CA LEU A 24 -28.07 -1.43 -26.89
C LEU A 24 -28.63 -2.79 -27.26
N ASP A 25 -28.54 -3.13 -28.54
CA ASP A 25 -29.02 -4.43 -29.02
C ASP A 25 -27.91 -5.49 -28.96
N ALA A 26 -28.29 -6.77 -28.84
CA ALA A 26 -27.33 -7.87 -28.64
C ALA A 26 -26.29 -7.96 -29.77
N LYS A 27 -26.70 -7.68 -31.01
CA LYS A 27 -25.81 -7.66 -32.18
C LYS A 27 -24.78 -6.54 -32.14
N GLU A 28 -25.14 -5.40 -31.56
CA GLU A 28 -24.22 -4.27 -31.42
C GLU A 28 -23.17 -4.56 -30.34
N LEU A 29 -23.55 -5.25 -29.27
CA LEU A 29 -22.63 -5.67 -28.21
C LEU A 29 -21.63 -6.71 -28.70
N GLU A 30 -22.05 -7.68 -29.52
CA GLU A 30 -21.14 -8.69 -30.09
C GLU A 30 -20.11 -8.09 -31.06
N ALA A 31 -20.42 -6.95 -31.68
CA ALA A 31 -19.50 -6.26 -32.58
C ALA A 31 -18.51 -5.33 -31.86
N MET A 32 -18.68 -5.10 -30.55
CA MET A 32 -17.85 -4.20 -29.74
C MET A 32 -16.80 -4.95 -28.93
N SER A 33 -15.69 -4.27 -28.64
CA SER A 33 -14.71 -4.78 -27.68
C SER A 33 -15.20 -4.64 -26.24
N ASP A 34 -14.71 -5.50 -25.34
CA ASP A 34 -14.98 -5.42 -23.89
C ASP A 34 -14.72 -4.01 -23.32
N SER A 35 -13.70 -3.33 -23.83
CA SER A 35 -13.33 -1.98 -23.39
C SER A 35 -14.37 -0.92 -23.75
N GLU A 36 -15.03 -1.07 -24.91
CA GLU A 36 -16.05 -0.15 -25.40
C GLU A 36 -17.38 -0.40 -24.70
N ILE A 37 -17.73 -1.68 -24.48
CA ILE A 37 -18.88 -2.08 -23.67
C ILE A 37 -18.73 -1.51 -22.26
N ALA A 38 -17.56 -1.69 -21.63
CA ALA A 38 -17.31 -1.16 -20.30
C ALA A 38 -17.47 0.37 -20.23
N LYS A 39 -16.97 1.11 -21.22
CA LYS A 39 -17.13 2.58 -21.29
C LYS A 39 -18.60 3.01 -21.42
N ARG A 40 -19.39 2.30 -22.23
CA ARG A 40 -20.82 2.63 -22.43
C ARG A 40 -21.69 2.23 -21.23
N PHE A 41 -21.48 1.05 -20.66
CA PHE A 41 -22.23 0.58 -19.49
C PHE A 41 -21.87 1.34 -18.21
N TYR A 42 -20.62 1.77 -18.08
CA TYR A 42 -20.09 2.36 -16.86
C TYR A 42 -19.53 3.76 -17.12
N SER A 43 -20.21 4.56 -17.94
CA SER A 43 -19.84 5.95 -18.25
C SER A 43 -19.86 6.86 -17.02
N ASP A 44 -20.90 6.72 -16.19
CA ASP A 44 -21.11 7.47 -14.94
C ASP A 44 -20.69 6.70 -13.69
N ALA A 45 -20.27 5.44 -13.84
CA ALA A 45 -19.55 4.83 -12.74
C ALA A 45 -18.30 5.71 -12.58
N PRO A 46 -18.05 6.32 -11.41
CA PRO A 46 -16.72 6.83 -11.17
C PRO A 46 -15.83 5.64 -11.48
N GLY A 47 -15.04 5.77 -12.56
CA GLY A 47 -14.01 4.79 -12.83
C GLY A 47 -13.31 4.58 -11.50
N ARG A 48 -12.77 3.40 -11.22
CA ARG A 48 -12.09 3.14 -9.94
C ARG A 48 -11.01 4.20 -9.60
N ARG A 49 -10.67 5.06 -10.57
CA ARG A 49 -10.12 6.41 -10.47
C ARG A 49 -11.21 7.49 -10.56
N ALA A 50 -12.02 7.70 -9.52
CA ALA A 50 -12.45 9.06 -9.26
C ALA A 50 -11.12 9.80 -9.08
N VAL A 51 -10.82 10.74 -9.97
CA VAL A 51 -9.66 11.63 -9.85
C VAL A 51 -9.95 12.51 -8.65
N PHE A 52 -9.82 11.91 -7.46
CA PHE A 52 -9.84 12.66 -6.24
C PHE A 52 -8.54 13.45 -6.28
N ASN A 53 -8.64 14.78 -6.36
CA ASN A 53 -7.53 15.71 -6.17
C ASN A 53 -7.07 15.64 -4.71
N LYS A 54 -6.60 14.47 -4.27
CA LYS A 54 -6.07 14.27 -2.93
C LYS A 54 -4.64 14.77 -2.91
N VAL A 55 -4.31 15.54 -1.87
CA VAL A 55 -2.94 16.03 -1.67
C VAL A 55 -2.12 14.91 -1.05
N GLU A 56 -0.98 14.58 -1.65
CA GLU A 56 -0.10 13.55 -1.13
C GLU A 56 0.64 14.06 0.12
N PRO A 57 0.62 13.32 1.24
CA PRO A 57 1.41 13.67 2.42
C PRO A 57 2.91 13.51 2.17
N ASP A 58 3.75 14.32 2.82
CA ASP A 58 5.21 14.09 2.82
C ASP A 58 5.56 12.87 3.68
N LEU A 59 5.58 11.69 3.04
CA LEU A 59 5.84 10.42 3.72
C LEU A 59 7.26 10.32 4.27
N VAL A 60 8.22 11.10 3.77
CA VAL A 60 9.61 11.10 4.28
C VAL A 60 9.67 11.81 5.62
N ALA A 61 9.13 13.04 5.68
CA ALA A 61 9.06 13.82 6.90
C ALA A 61 8.29 13.08 8.00
N LEU A 62 7.12 12.54 7.65
CA LEU A 62 6.24 11.82 8.57
C LEU A 62 6.91 10.57 9.18
N LEU A 63 7.65 9.78 8.39
CA LEU A 63 8.37 8.62 8.94
C LEU A 63 9.54 9.03 9.85
N LYS A 64 10.25 10.13 9.51
CA LYS A 64 11.34 10.64 10.34
C LYS A 64 10.81 11.11 11.68
N GLU A 65 9.72 11.86 11.67
CA GLU A 65 9.05 12.35 12.86
C GLU A 65 8.50 11.20 13.71
N LEU A 66 7.83 10.22 13.08
CA LEU A 66 7.32 9.03 13.77
C LEU A 66 8.44 8.23 14.43
N LYS A 67 9.63 8.14 13.81
CA LYS A 67 10.81 7.47 14.40
C LYS A 67 11.40 8.27 15.55
N ALA A 68 11.52 9.59 15.42
CA ALA A 68 12.04 10.47 16.47
C ALA A 68 11.11 10.54 17.70
N GLY A 69 9.79 10.49 17.48
CA GLY A 69 8.78 10.51 18.54
C GLY A 69 8.46 9.15 19.16
N ARG A 70 9.15 8.05 18.79
CA ARG A 70 8.94 6.73 19.42
C ARG A 70 9.29 6.82 20.90
N GLY A 71 8.26 6.73 21.75
CA GLY A 71 8.38 6.84 23.21
C GLY A 71 7.93 8.18 23.79
N HIS A 72 7.49 9.13 22.97
CA HIS A 72 6.99 10.45 23.43
C HIS A 72 5.48 10.63 23.17
N GLY A 73 4.75 9.54 22.93
CA GLY A 73 3.30 9.55 22.69
C GLY A 73 2.87 9.98 21.28
N LEU A 74 3.82 10.23 20.36
CA LEU A 74 3.50 10.55 18.98
C LEU A 74 2.85 9.33 18.29
N THR A 75 1.67 9.54 17.70
CA THR A 75 0.91 8.48 17.02
C THR A 75 0.68 8.81 15.55
N ARG A 76 0.50 7.77 14.72
CA ARG A 76 0.07 7.93 13.32
C ARG A 76 -1.25 8.69 13.18
N TYR A 77 -2.11 8.58 14.20
CA TYR A 77 -3.38 9.31 14.24
C TYR A 77 -3.16 10.82 14.40
N LEU A 78 -2.26 11.23 15.30
CA LEU A 78 -1.94 12.65 15.49
C LEU A 78 -1.36 13.26 14.21
N LEU A 79 -0.38 12.60 13.60
CA LEU A 79 0.21 13.01 12.32
C LEU A 79 -0.83 13.09 11.19
N TRP A 80 -1.81 12.19 11.17
CA TRP A 80 -2.91 12.25 10.21
C TRP A 80 -3.83 13.45 10.45
N CYS A 81 -4.13 13.77 11.72
CA CYS A 81 -4.92 14.95 12.07
C CYS A 81 -4.22 16.23 11.61
N GLU A 82 -2.93 16.36 11.86
CA GLU A 82 -2.10 17.51 11.43
C GLU A 82 -2.08 17.65 9.91
N TYR A 83 -1.75 16.56 9.21
CA TYR A 83 -1.80 16.52 7.74
C TYR A 83 -3.18 16.94 7.20
N ARG A 84 -4.27 16.43 7.79
CA ARG A 84 -5.65 16.74 7.36
C ARG A 84 -6.02 18.20 7.64
N CYS A 85 -5.54 18.77 8.74
CA CYS A 85 -5.72 20.18 9.06
C CYS A 85 -4.94 21.10 8.09
N GLU A 86 -3.74 20.69 7.70
CA GLU A 86 -2.89 21.46 6.77
C GLU A 86 -3.45 21.48 5.35
N VAL A 87 -3.82 20.32 4.80
CA VAL A 87 -4.25 20.24 3.40
C VAL A 87 -5.75 20.49 3.21
N GLY A 88 -6.55 20.37 4.26
CA GLY A 88 -8.01 20.52 4.23
C GLY A 88 -8.76 19.19 4.05
N VAL A 89 -9.93 19.08 4.69
CA VAL A 89 -10.71 17.83 4.81
C VAL A 89 -11.12 17.22 3.47
N ASP A 90 -11.44 18.05 2.48
CA ASP A 90 -11.97 17.60 1.19
C ASP A 90 -10.89 16.93 0.32
N VAL A 91 -9.64 17.37 0.46
CA VAL A 91 -8.49 16.89 -0.31
C VAL A 91 -7.54 16.02 0.51
N ALA A 92 -7.76 15.89 1.82
CA ALA A 92 -7.02 14.95 2.65
C ALA A 92 -7.42 13.50 2.37
N TYR A 93 -6.45 12.59 2.46
CA TYR A 93 -6.72 11.16 2.57
C TYR A 93 -7.42 10.82 3.89
N GLY A 94 -8.38 9.89 3.84
CA GLY A 94 -8.93 9.30 5.06
C GLY A 94 -7.88 8.47 5.80
N TYR A 95 -8.05 8.32 7.13
CA TYR A 95 -7.07 7.70 8.03
C TYR A 95 -6.55 6.34 7.53
N SER A 96 -7.45 5.43 7.12
CA SER A 96 -7.05 4.10 6.62
C SER A 96 -6.20 4.17 5.34
N SER A 97 -6.47 5.12 4.45
CA SER A 97 -5.67 5.30 3.22
C SER A 97 -4.31 5.93 3.51
N PHE A 98 -4.28 6.90 4.43
CA PHE A 98 -3.05 7.51 4.94
C PHE A 98 -2.12 6.45 5.54
N CYS A 99 -2.62 5.63 6.45
CA CYS A 99 -1.86 4.55 7.08
C CYS A 99 -1.32 3.53 6.07
N LYS A 100 -2.13 3.15 5.06
CA LYS A 100 -1.68 2.24 3.98
C LYS A 100 -0.53 2.83 3.17
N LYS A 101 -0.58 4.13 2.85
CA LYS A 101 0.49 4.82 2.12
C LYS A 101 1.77 4.89 2.93
N LEU A 102 1.65 5.28 4.20
CA LEU A 102 2.79 5.35 5.12
C LEU A 102 3.47 3.99 5.30
N LEU A 103 2.69 2.90 5.44
CA LEU A 103 3.21 1.54 5.54
C LEU A 103 3.93 1.09 4.26
N ARG A 104 3.28 1.24 3.09
CA ARG A 104 3.90 0.88 1.80
C ARG A 104 5.21 1.60 1.55
N PHE A 105 5.28 2.87 1.97
CA PHE A 105 6.49 3.65 1.84
C PHE A 105 7.60 3.18 2.78
N ASP A 106 7.27 2.80 4.01
CA ASP A 106 8.24 2.21 4.95
C ASP A 106 8.77 0.86 4.42
N GLU A 107 7.89 -0.01 3.91
CA GLU A 107 8.26 -1.30 3.29
C GLU A 107 9.15 -1.12 2.06
N SER A 108 8.91 -0.10 1.23
CA SER A 108 9.71 0.16 0.03
C SER A 108 11.16 0.57 0.34
N LYS A 109 11.47 0.94 1.59
CA LYS A 109 12.82 1.31 2.02
C LYS A 109 13.65 0.11 2.47
N GLU A 110 13.02 -1.00 2.81
CA GLU A 110 13.74 -2.22 3.20
C GLU A 110 14.06 -3.07 1.97
N ILE A 111 15.05 -2.63 1.20
CA ILE A 111 15.71 -3.51 0.23
C ILE A 111 16.71 -4.36 1.03
N SER A 112 16.28 -5.54 1.48
CA SER A 112 17.21 -6.53 2.03
C SER A 112 17.94 -7.22 0.88
N MET A 113 19.27 -7.06 0.83
CA MET A 113 20.11 -7.85 -0.05
C MET A 113 20.35 -9.20 0.62
N VAL A 114 19.67 -10.25 0.15
CA VAL A 114 19.93 -11.61 0.59
C VAL A 114 21.25 -12.08 -0.04
N LEU A 115 22.29 -12.23 0.77
CA LEU A 115 23.57 -12.78 0.32
C LEU A 115 23.51 -14.31 0.43
N TYR A 116 23.54 -14.99 -0.71
CA TYR A 116 23.58 -16.46 -0.75
C TYR A 116 25.00 -16.94 -0.49
N HIS A 117 25.19 -17.84 0.47
CA HIS A 117 26.49 -18.45 0.79
C HIS A 117 26.43 -19.96 0.60
N VAL A 118 27.41 -20.50 -0.13
CA VAL A 118 27.67 -21.94 -0.16
C VAL A 118 28.46 -22.31 1.09
N PRO A 119 28.00 -23.29 1.90
CA PRO A 119 28.72 -23.71 3.10
C PRO A 119 30.16 -24.12 2.78
N GLY A 120 31.14 -23.54 3.48
CA GLY A 120 32.56 -23.88 3.35
C GLY A 120 33.34 -23.12 2.26
N GLU A 121 32.69 -22.30 1.44
CA GLU A 121 33.36 -21.49 0.40
C GLU A 121 34.02 -20.21 0.97
N ALA A 122 33.43 -19.64 2.03
CA ALA A 122 33.96 -18.47 2.70
C ALA A 122 33.80 -18.59 4.23
N ALA A 123 34.83 -18.17 4.97
CA ALA A 123 34.76 -18.00 6.41
C ALA A 123 34.59 -16.51 6.73
N MET A 124 33.52 -16.16 7.44
CA MET A 124 33.32 -14.81 7.95
C MET A 124 33.95 -14.68 9.33
N VAL A 125 34.81 -13.69 9.48
CA VAL A 125 35.41 -13.33 10.77
C VAL A 125 34.81 -11.99 11.18
N ASP A 126 34.00 -11.99 12.23
CA ASP A 126 33.53 -10.76 12.85
C ASP A 126 34.41 -10.42 14.06
N TYR A 127 34.79 -9.15 14.18
CA TYR A 127 35.58 -8.65 15.30
C TYR A 127 34.60 -8.08 16.33
N ALA A 128 34.53 -8.71 17.51
CA ALA A 128 33.57 -8.41 18.58
C ALA A 128 33.64 -6.98 19.18
N GLY A 129 34.41 -6.07 18.59
CA GLY A 129 34.52 -4.68 19.03
C GLY A 129 35.26 -4.57 20.37
N GLN A 130 34.54 -4.10 21.40
CA GLN A 130 35.11 -3.83 22.72
C GLN A 130 35.48 -5.14 23.43
N LYS A 131 36.78 -5.33 23.69
CA LYS A 131 37.30 -6.53 24.34
C LYS A 131 37.14 -6.43 25.85
N VAL A 132 36.75 -7.55 26.48
CA VAL A 132 36.87 -7.74 27.93
C VAL A 132 38.32 -8.12 28.24
N PRO A 133 39.00 -7.44 29.18
CA PRO A 133 40.36 -7.83 29.58
C PRO A 133 40.31 -9.21 30.26
N ILE A 134 41.15 -10.12 29.78
CA ILE A 134 41.35 -11.44 30.39
C ILE A 134 42.62 -11.33 31.22
N TYR A 135 42.52 -11.65 32.51
CA TYR A 135 43.66 -11.60 33.42
C TYR A 135 44.21 -13.01 33.62
N ASP A 136 45.53 -13.14 33.53
CA ASP A 136 46.19 -14.39 33.84
C ASP A 136 46.14 -14.65 35.35
N SER A 137 45.53 -15.77 35.75
CA SER A 137 45.39 -16.19 37.14
C SER A 137 46.71 -16.38 37.89
N SER A 138 47.82 -16.59 37.18
CA SER A 138 49.13 -16.88 37.78
C SER A 138 50.02 -15.65 37.93
N SER A 139 49.88 -14.67 37.03
CA SER A 139 50.72 -13.46 37.01
C SER A 139 49.96 -12.17 37.35
N GLY A 140 48.62 -12.17 37.32
CA GLY A 140 47.78 -11.01 37.60
C GLY A 140 47.85 -9.89 36.54
N GLY A 141 48.61 -10.10 35.47
CA GLY A 141 48.69 -9.18 34.34
C GLY A 141 47.49 -9.32 33.40
N VAL A 142 47.18 -8.22 32.70
CA VAL A 142 46.32 -8.21 31.50
C VAL A 142 47.06 -8.73 30.28
#